data_AF-A0A1H4MBG0-F1
#
_entry.id   AF-A0A1H4MBG0-F1
#
_cell.length_a   1.000
_cell.length_b   1.000
_cell.length_c   1.000
_cell.angle_alpha   90.00
_cell.angle_beta   90.00
_cell.angle_gamma   90.00
#
_symmetry.space_group_name_H-M   'P 1'
#
loop_
_entity.id
_entity.type
_entity.pdbx_description
1 polymer ?
#
loop_
_entity_poly.entity_id
_entity_poly.type
_entity_poly.pdbx_seq_one_letter_code
_entity_poly.pdbx_strand_id
1 'polypeptide(L)'
;MRRALSLHAVCQNEFAPVLRDLSGVPAFFATAPGSRPVRRHATRWALGVVRDAPDAGPAPTVAMRENVRLVVQDILISAGADAEAAERAPREGADEVALPEPLRGPGSTFRGGASTEPAGGSRAGSGHRRAADEEGRLNAGPPLGIAADDDHLCRSNFTSAAAPPGPGREMAPKPRRRVR
;
A
#
# COMPACT_ATOMS: atom_id res chain seq x y z
N MET A 1 7.60 37.20 6.89
CA MET A 1 6.62 36.12 6.66
C MET A 1 6.55 35.57 5.23
N ARG A 2 6.62 36.38 4.16
CA ARG A 2 6.47 35.87 2.77
C ARG A 2 7.47 34.76 2.36
N ARG A 3 8.74 34.82 2.80
CA ARG A 3 9.77 33.80 2.50
C ARG A 3 9.49 32.42 3.10
N ALA A 4 8.88 32.35 4.29
CA ALA A 4 8.56 31.08 4.94
C ALA A 4 7.42 30.36 4.21
N LEU A 5 6.41 31.11 3.77
CA LEU A 5 5.28 30.58 3.00
C LEU A 5 5.69 30.11 1.60
N SER A 6 6.60 30.84 0.93
CA SER A 6 7.10 30.41 -0.38
C SER A 6 7.93 29.13 -0.30
N LEU A 7 8.72 28.96 0.76
CA LEU A 7 9.53 27.76 0.95
C LEU A 7 8.67 26.55 1.35
N HIS A 8 7.57 26.78 2.08
CA HIS A 8 6.55 25.76 2.33
C HIS A 8 5.87 25.32 1.03
N ALA A 9 5.46 26.25 0.16
CA ALA A 9 4.82 25.91 -1.11
C ALA A 9 5.75 25.14 -2.07
N VAL A 10 7.04 25.48 -2.11
CA VAL A 10 8.04 24.73 -2.89
C VAL A 10 8.17 23.30 -2.38
N CYS A 11 8.33 23.13 -1.06
CA CYS A 11 8.42 21.80 -0.44
C CYS A 11 7.14 20.98 -0.69
N GLN A 12 5.96 21.58 -0.57
CA GLN A 12 4.69 20.90 -0.88
C GLN A 12 4.61 20.44 -2.34
N ASN A 13 5.02 21.28 -3.29
CA ASN A 13 5.01 20.90 -4.71
C ASN A 13 6.01 19.78 -5.02
N GLU A 14 7.17 19.79 -4.35
CA GLU A 14 8.21 18.78 -4.52
C GLU A 14 7.77 17.41 -3.97
N PHE A 15 7.06 17.40 -2.83
CA PHE A 15 6.55 16.18 -2.21
C PHE A 15 5.14 15.78 -2.67
N ALA A 16 4.44 16.60 -3.44
CA ALA A 16 3.09 16.29 -3.92
C ALA A 16 3.00 14.92 -4.65
N PRO A 17 3.98 14.53 -5.50
CA PRO A 17 3.98 13.19 -6.10
C PRO A 17 4.12 12.08 -5.05
N VAL A 18 5.05 12.23 -4.10
CA VAL A 18 5.31 11.29 -3.00
C VAL A 18 4.04 11.08 -2.15
N LEU A 19 3.37 12.17 -1.78
CA LEU A 19 2.14 12.12 -0.99
C LEU A 19 0.97 11.50 -1.77
N ARG A 20 0.89 11.78 -3.08
CA ARG A 20 -0.10 11.16 -3.95
C ARG A 20 0.12 9.65 -4.03
N ASP A 21 1.35 9.20 -4.23
CA ASP A 21 1.66 7.77 -4.32
C ASP A 21 1.38 7.06 -3.00
N LEU A 22 1.75 7.66 -1.85
CA LEU A 22 1.43 7.11 -0.54
C LEU A 22 -0.06 7.03 -0.27
N SER A 23 -0.86 7.98 -0.75
CA SER A 23 -2.32 7.95 -0.57
C SER A 23 -2.98 6.73 -1.24
N GLY A 24 -2.33 6.15 -2.25
CA GLY A 24 -2.81 4.93 -2.91
C GLY A 24 -2.58 3.65 -2.08
N VAL A 25 -1.61 3.66 -1.16
CA VAL A 25 -1.23 2.46 -0.39
C VAL A 25 -2.35 2.02 0.57
N PRO A 26 -2.99 2.90 1.37
CA PRO A 26 -4.15 2.53 2.20
C PRO A 26 -5.34 2.05 1.37
N ALA A 27 -5.60 2.67 0.22
CA ALA A 27 -6.67 2.25 -0.69
C ALA A 27 -6.42 0.82 -1.19
N PHE A 28 -5.16 0.47 -1.47
CA PHE A 28 -4.78 -0.89 -1.84
C PHE A 28 -4.98 -1.89 -0.69
N PHE A 29 -4.62 -1.55 0.55
CA PHE A 29 -4.92 -2.40 1.72
C PHE A 29 -6.41 -2.68 1.89
N ALA A 30 -7.25 -1.68 1.66
CA ALA A 30 -8.70 -1.80 1.80
C ALA A 30 -9.30 -2.85 0.86
N THR A 31 -8.64 -3.18 -0.26
CA THR A 31 -9.13 -4.19 -1.20
C THR A 31 -9.04 -5.62 -0.64
N ALA A 32 -8.02 -5.92 0.16
CA ALA A 32 -7.81 -7.25 0.74
C ALA A 32 -6.87 -7.21 1.96
N PRO A 33 -7.35 -6.73 3.13
CA PRO A 33 -6.51 -6.51 4.31
C PRO A 33 -5.87 -7.80 4.86
N GLY A 34 -6.54 -8.95 4.66
CA GLY A 34 -6.03 -10.27 5.08
C GLY A 34 -5.03 -10.90 4.10
N SER A 35 -4.88 -10.37 2.89
CA SER A 35 -4.07 -11.00 1.85
C SER A 35 -2.58 -10.70 2.02
N ARG A 36 -1.78 -11.75 2.27
CA ARG A 36 -0.32 -11.64 2.39
C ARG A 36 0.36 -11.00 1.17
N PRO A 37 0.07 -11.41 -0.10
CA PRO A 37 0.71 -10.77 -1.25
C PRO A 37 0.34 -9.28 -1.35
N VAL A 38 -0.88 -8.90 -0.97
CA VAL A 38 -1.32 -7.50 -0.91
C VAL A 38 -0.52 -6.73 0.14
N ARG A 39 -0.42 -7.25 1.37
CA ARG A 39 0.40 -6.62 2.41
C ARG A 39 1.87 -6.48 1.99
N ARG A 40 2.47 -7.53 1.42
CA ARG A 40 3.85 -7.53 0.93
C ARG A 40 4.07 -6.57 -0.24
N HIS A 41 3.09 -6.40 -1.11
CA HIS A 41 3.16 -5.44 -2.19
C HIS A 41 3.07 -4.01 -1.64
N ALA A 42 2.11 -3.75 -0.75
CA ALA A 42 1.92 -2.46 -0.11
C ALA A 42 3.15 -2.00 0.67
N THR A 43 3.83 -2.90 1.42
CA THR A 43 5.06 -2.57 2.13
C THR A 43 6.20 -2.21 1.18
N ARG A 44 6.40 -3.01 0.12
CA ARG A 44 7.41 -2.71 -0.91
C ARG A 44 7.13 -1.40 -1.64
N TRP A 45 5.86 -1.13 -1.93
CA TRP A 45 5.45 0.13 -2.55
C TRP A 45 5.75 1.31 -1.64
N ALA A 46 5.33 1.27 -0.37
CA ALA A 46 5.59 2.34 0.59
C ALA A 46 7.11 2.60 0.81
N LEU A 47 7.91 1.54 0.89
CA LEU A 47 9.38 1.63 0.97
C LEU A 47 10.03 2.14 -0.32
N GLY A 48 9.44 1.87 -1.48
CA GLY A 48 9.82 2.51 -2.74
C GLY A 48 9.62 4.02 -2.68
N VAL A 49 8.41 4.45 -2.26
CA VAL A 49 8.07 5.88 -2.23
C VAL A 49 8.97 6.69 -1.29
N VAL A 50 9.36 6.15 -0.12
CA VAL A 50 10.28 6.86 0.79
C VAL A 50 11.72 6.92 0.28
N ARG A 51 12.16 5.95 -0.55
CA ARG A 51 13.48 5.96 -1.19
C ARG A 51 13.53 6.97 -2.33
N ASP A 52 12.46 7.07 -3.09
CA ASP A 52 12.34 7.99 -4.22
C ASP A 52 12.04 9.43 -3.78
N ALA A 53 11.68 9.63 -2.50
CA ALA A 53 11.44 10.95 -1.93
C ALA A 53 12.73 11.80 -1.88
N PRO A 54 12.63 13.13 -2.10
CA PRO A 54 13.77 14.04 -1.99
C PRO A 54 14.52 13.88 -0.66
N ASP A 55 15.82 13.57 -0.75
CA ASP A 55 16.65 13.19 0.40
C ASP A 55 17.54 14.32 0.93
N ALA A 56 17.76 15.35 0.11
CA ALA A 56 18.59 16.51 0.41
C ALA A 56 17.85 17.81 0.10
N GLY A 57 18.03 18.81 0.96
CA GLY A 57 17.41 20.11 0.78
C GLY A 57 17.49 20.98 2.02
N PRO A 58 16.89 22.18 1.98
CA PRO A 58 16.74 23.03 3.16
C PRO A 58 15.98 22.28 4.27
N ALA A 59 16.12 22.74 5.52
CA ALA A 59 15.54 22.07 6.70
C ALA A 59 14.07 21.64 6.54
N PRO A 60 13.19 22.38 5.84
CA PRO A 60 11.80 21.94 5.63
C PRO A 60 11.63 20.73 4.71
N THR A 61 12.55 20.48 3.77
CA THR A 61 12.58 19.26 2.95
C THR A 61 12.90 18.06 3.83
N VAL A 62 13.88 18.19 4.73
CA VAL A 62 14.25 17.14 5.69
C VAL A 62 13.08 16.85 6.63
N ALA A 63 12.43 17.89 7.17
CA ALA A 63 11.25 17.72 8.02
C ALA A 63 10.09 17.02 7.29
N MET A 64 9.85 17.35 6.02
CA MET A 64 8.81 16.69 5.22
C MET A 64 9.16 15.22 4.96
N ARG A 65 10.43 14.91 4.70
CA ARG A 65 10.90 13.53 4.54
C ARG A 65 10.70 12.71 5.82
N GLU A 66 10.94 13.28 6.99
CA GLU A 66 10.67 12.61 8.26
C GLU A 66 9.16 12.36 8.46
N ASN A 67 8.30 13.31 8.08
CA ASN A 67 6.85 13.08 8.11
C ASN A 67 6.45 11.91 7.18
N VAL A 68 7.04 11.83 5.98
CA VAL A 68 6.82 10.71 5.06
C VAL A 68 7.27 9.39 5.69
N ARG A 69 8.42 9.35 6.37
CA ARG A 69 8.90 8.16 7.08
C ARG A 69 7.92 7.69 8.16
N LEU A 70 7.34 8.60 8.94
CA LEU A 70 6.33 8.27 9.95
C LEU A 70 5.09 7.64 9.32
N VAL A 71 4.59 8.19 8.21
CA VAL A 71 3.43 7.60 7.49
C VAL A 71 3.77 6.21 6.94
N VAL A 72 4.98 6.01 6.41
CA VAL A 72 5.42 4.69 5.95
C VAL A 72 5.53 3.71 7.11
N GLN A 73 6.04 4.12 8.25
CA GLN A 73 6.07 3.30 9.46
C GLN A 73 4.65 2.83 9.86
N ASP A 74 3.66 3.74 9.87
CA ASP A 74 2.26 3.39 10.18
C ASP A 74 1.68 2.38 9.19
N ILE A 75 2.02 2.53 7.90
CA ILE A 75 1.67 1.57 6.85
C ILE A 75 2.29 0.19 7.11
N LEU A 76 3.57 0.14 7.46
CA LEU A 76 4.27 -1.12 7.74
C LEU A 76 3.67 -1.82 8.97
N ILE A 77 3.38 -1.08 10.04
CA ILE A 77 2.71 -1.60 11.24
C ILE A 77 1.31 -2.14 10.89
N SER A 78 0.55 -1.40 10.07
CA SER A 78 -0.76 -1.84 9.59
C SER A 78 -0.68 -3.11 8.72
N ALA A 79 0.44 -3.32 8.03
CA ALA A 79 0.73 -4.55 7.30
C ALA A 79 1.10 -5.73 8.21
N GLY A 80 1.26 -5.48 9.51
CA GLY A 80 1.68 -6.44 10.52
C GLY A 80 3.19 -6.49 10.77
N ALA A 81 3.97 -5.56 10.22
CA ALA A 81 5.40 -5.48 10.55
C ALA A 81 5.59 -5.20 12.05
N ASP A 82 6.66 -5.76 12.60
CA ASP A 82 7.09 -5.43 13.95
C ASP A 82 7.46 -3.93 14.05
N ALA A 83 7.20 -3.31 15.20
CA ALA A 83 7.38 -1.87 15.38
C ALA A 83 8.84 -1.42 15.18
N GLU A 84 9.81 -2.20 15.66
CA GLU A 84 11.23 -1.92 15.48
C GLU A 84 11.64 -2.09 14.02
N ALA A 85 11.12 -3.12 13.34
CA ALA A 85 11.36 -3.33 11.92
C ALA A 85 10.75 -2.21 11.06
N ALA A 86 9.54 -1.76 11.41
CA ALA A 86 8.82 -0.68 10.74
C ALA A 86 9.51 0.68 10.92
N GLU A 87 10.11 0.93 12.07
CA GLU A 87 10.89 2.13 12.33
C GLU A 87 12.23 2.13 11.58
N ARG A 88 12.92 0.99 11.57
CA ARG A 88 14.27 0.86 11.03
C ARG A 88 14.29 0.86 9.51
N ALA A 89 13.36 0.15 8.87
CA ALA A 89 13.38 -0.07 7.43
C ALA A 89 13.37 1.20 6.56
N PRO A 90 12.53 2.23 6.83
CA PRO A 90 12.55 3.49 6.06
C PRO A 90 13.84 4.31 6.25
N ARG A 91 14.54 4.12 7.38
CA ARG A 91 15.79 4.82 7.67
C ARG A 91 16.98 4.18 7.00
N GLU A 92 17.01 2.84 6.98
CA GLU A 92 18.05 2.05 6.32
C GLU A 92 17.85 1.94 4.80
N GLY A 93 16.69 2.36 4.29
CA GLY A 93 16.37 2.25 2.87
C GLY A 93 16.13 0.80 2.45
N ALA A 94 15.55 -0.01 3.34
CA ALA A 94 15.27 -1.41 3.07
C ALA A 94 14.24 -1.58 1.94
N ASP A 95 14.41 -2.64 1.15
CA ASP A 95 13.52 -2.98 0.04
C ASP A 95 12.28 -3.73 0.53
N GLU A 96 12.40 -4.48 1.62
CA GLU A 96 11.36 -5.35 2.15
C GLU A 96 11.46 -5.44 3.68
N VAL A 97 10.31 -5.70 4.33
CA VAL A 97 10.21 -5.97 5.76
C VAL A 97 9.53 -7.32 5.96
N ALA A 98 10.04 -8.10 6.91
CA ALA A 98 9.43 -9.36 7.29
C ALA A 98 8.01 -9.13 7.85
N LEU A 99 7.03 -9.77 7.23
CA LEU A 99 5.64 -9.75 7.69
C LEU A 99 5.32 -11.09 8.37
N PRO A 100 4.53 -11.08 9.45
CA PRO A 100 4.08 -12.30 10.09
C PRO A 100 3.30 -13.14 9.09
N GLU A 101 3.55 -14.45 9.12
CA GLU A 101 2.71 -15.41 8.43
C GLU A 101 1.29 -15.28 8.98
N PRO A 102 0.25 -15.22 8.12
CA PRO A 102 -1.11 -15.34 8.61
C PRO A 102 -1.20 -16.65 9.39
N LEU A 103 -1.72 -16.57 10.62
CA LEU A 103 -1.96 -17.74 11.45
C LEU A 103 -2.78 -18.73 10.62
N ARG A 104 -2.14 -19.80 10.13
CA ARG A 104 -2.85 -20.97 9.62
C ARG A 104 -3.51 -21.59 10.83
N GLY A 105 -4.73 -21.14 11.12
CA GLY A 105 -5.50 -21.65 12.26
C GLY A 105 -5.53 -23.17 12.20
N PRO A 106 -5.23 -23.89 13.28
CA PRO A 106 -5.51 -25.32 13.36
C PRO A 106 -7.03 -25.48 13.45
N GLY A 107 -7.75 -25.52 12.31
CA GLY A 107 -9.20 -25.48 12.41
C GLY A 107 -10.08 -25.49 11.16
N SER A 108 -9.58 -25.66 9.93
CA SER A 108 -10.48 -25.96 8.80
C SER A 108 -10.82 -27.45 8.68
N THR A 109 -10.97 -28.14 9.81
CA THR A 109 -11.90 -29.27 9.87
C THR A 109 -13.31 -28.71 10.08
N PHE A 110 -13.86 -28.05 9.06
CA PHE A 110 -15.31 -28.11 8.88
C PHE A 110 -15.61 -29.55 8.43
N ARG A 111 -15.55 -30.47 9.40
CA ARG A 111 -16.10 -31.80 9.28
C ARG A 111 -17.60 -31.56 9.24
N GLY A 112 -18.15 -31.43 8.03
CA GLY A 112 -19.58 -31.55 7.79
C GLY A 112 -20.03 -32.88 8.38
N GLY A 113 -20.51 -32.82 9.62
CA GLY A 113 -21.23 -33.91 10.24
C GLY A 113 -22.45 -34.15 9.38
N ALA A 114 -22.45 -35.24 8.64
CA ALA A 114 -23.65 -35.86 8.15
C ALA A 114 -24.50 -36.24 9.38
N SER A 115 -25.37 -35.32 9.82
CA SER A 115 -26.53 -35.68 10.62
C SER A 115 -27.57 -36.25 9.68
N THR A 116 -27.41 -37.53 9.36
CA THR A 116 -28.56 -38.40 9.11
C THR A 116 -29.30 -38.57 10.43
N GLU A 117 -30.45 -37.94 10.56
CA GLU A 117 -31.51 -38.47 11.43
C GLU A 117 -32.89 -38.33 10.78
N PRO A 118 -33.82 -39.25 11.13
CA PRO A 118 -34.87 -39.72 10.24
C PRO A 118 -36.21 -39.03 10.46
N ALA A 119 -37.12 -39.36 9.54
CA ALA A 119 -38.53 -38.98 9.54
C ALA A 119 -39.28 -39.29 10.84
N GLY A 120 -40.20 -38.39 11.21
CA GLY A 120 -41.39 -38.73 11.99
C GLY A 120 -41.84 -37.65 12.96
N GLY A 121 -43.02 -37.06 12.73
CA GLY A 121 -43.77 -36.39 13.81
C GLY A 121 -44.50 -35.11 13.44
N SER A 122 -45.65 -35.26 12.76
CA SER A 122 -46.64 -34.20 12.57
C SER A 122 -47.51 -34.01 13.82
N ARG A 123 -47.66 -32.77 14.33
CA ARG A 123 -48.96 -32.21 14.77
C ARG A 123 -48.93 -30.73 15.19
N ALA A 124 -49.70 -29.95 14.42
CA ALA A 124 -50.60 -28.85 14.78
C ALA A 124 -50.33 -27.98 16.04
N GLY A 125 -50.13 -26.69 15.80
CA GLY A 125 -50.26 -25.62 16.79
C GLY A 125 -50.48 -24.27 16.10
N SER A 126 -51.73 -23.83 16.09
CA SER A 126 -52.26 -22.67 15.36
C SER A 126 -51.93 -21.34 16.03
N GLY A 127 -51.42 -20.39 15.24
CA GLY A 127 -51.88 -19.00 15.19
C GLY A 127 -51.26 -18.00 16.16
N HIS A 128 -50.57 -16.99 15.63
CA HIS A 128 -51.11 -15.63 15.56
C HIS A 128 -50.24 -14.68 14.74
N ARG A 129 -50.94 -13.75 14.09
CA ARG A 129 -50.49 -12.78 13.11
C ARG A 129 -49.75 -11.64 13.80
N ARG A 130 -48.68 -11.12 13.19
CA ARG A 130 -48.50 -9.67 13.01
C ARG A 130 -47.61 -9.41 11.80
N ALA A 131 -48.24 -8.81 10.80
CA ALA A 131 -47.58 -8.10 9.72
C ALA A 131 -46.89 -6.86 10.28
N ALA A 132 -45.68 -6.62 9.82
CA ALA A 132 -45.15 -5.29 9.53
C ALA A 132 -44.07 -5.52 8.48
N ASP A 133 -44.46 -5.26 7.23
CA ASP A 133 -43.58 -5.00 6.12
C ASP A 133 -42.61 -3.87 6.51
N GLU A 134 -41.33 -4.03 6.22
CA GLU A 134 -40.59 -2.99 5.50
C GLU A 134 -39.44 -3.63 4.72
N GLU A 135 -39.59 -3.49 3.41
CA GLU A 135 -38.70 -3.97 2.37
C GLU A 135 -37.42 -3.14 2.34
N GLY A 136 -36.30 -3.77 2.69
CA GLY A 136 -34.95 -3.23 2.51
C GLY A 136 -34.06 -4.21 1.76
N ARG A 137 -34.60 -4.85 0.71
CA ARG A 137 -33.83 -5.74 -0.17
C ARG A 137 -32.94 -4.91 -1.10
N LEU A 138 -31.80 -4.48 -0.59
CA LEU A 138 -30.68 -4.05 -1.43
C LEU A 138 -29.88 -5.28 -1.86
N ASN A 139 -30.31 -5.82 -3.00
CA ASN A 139 -29.44 -6.24 -4.10
C ASN A 139 -28.11 -6.92 -3.70
N ALA A 140 -28.20 -8.20 -3.32
CA ALA A 140 -27.07 -9.11 -3.41
C ALA A 140 -26.77 -9.34 -4.90
N GLY A 141 -25.82 -8.57 -5.45
CA GLY A 141 -25.25 -8.79 -6.76
C GLY A 141 -24.62 -10.19 -6.84
N PRO A 142 -24.46 -10.75 -8.07
CA PRO A 142 -24.01 -12.11 -8.25
C PRO A 142 -22.61 -12.31 -7.67
N PRO A 143 -22.31 -13.50 -7.10
CA PRO A 143 -20.94 -13.82 -6.73
C PRO A 143 -20.12 -13.88 -8.01
N LEU A 144 -19.30 -12.87 -8.25
CA LEU A 144 -18.22 -12.97 -9.23
C LEU A 144 -17.30 -14.06 -8.70
N GLY A 145 -17.35 -15.22 -9.36
CA GLY A 145 -16.33 -16.24 -9.24
C GLY A 145 -15.02 -15.66 -9.77
N ILE A 146 -14.27 -15.00 -8.89
CA ILE A 146 -12.87 -14.70 -9.13
C ILE A 146 -12.12 -15.97 -8.73
N ALA A 147 -12.04 -16.88 -9.69
CA ALA A 147 -11.05 -17.93 -9.65
C ALA A 147 -9.69 -17.26 -9.44
N ALA A 148 -8.97 -17.75 -8.44
CA ALA A 148 -7.63 -17.33 -8.11
C ALA A 148 -6.69 -17.62 -9.29
N ASP A 149 -6.45 -16.61 -10.13
CA ASP A 149 -5.40 -16.58 -11.14
C ASP A 149 -5.04 -15.13 -11.47
N ASP A 150 -4.58 -14.38 -10.47
CA ASP A 150 -4.13 -12.98 -10.62
C ASP A 150 -2.65 -12.81 -10.21
N ASP A 151 -1.79 -13.75 -10.66
CA ASP A 151 -0.33 -13.56 -10.64
C ASP A 151 0.18 -12.71 -11.83
N HIS A 152 -0.71 -12.25 -12.72
CA HIS A 152 -0.35 -11.51 -13.93
C HIS A 152 -0.46 -9.97 -13.83
N LEU A 153 -1.10 -9.41 -12.79
CA LEU A 153 -1.31 -7.96 -12.70
C LEU A 153 -0.12 -7.15 -12.17
N CYS A 154 0.92 -7.79 -11.62
CA CYS A 154 2.11 -7.07 -11.12
C CYS A 154 3.16 -6.75 -12.20
N ARG A 155 2.93 -7.07 -13.48
CA ARG A 155 3.99 -7.02 -14.52
C ARG A 155 3.85 -5.93 -15.57
N SER A 156 2.82 -5.11 -15.53
CA SER A 156 2.58 -4.09 -16.55
C SER A 156 2.32 -2.72 -15.92
N ASN A 157 3.28 -1.83 -16.17
CA ASN A 157 3.24 -0.36 -16.11
C ASN A 157 4.13 0.28 -15.03
N PHE A 158 5.43 0.04 -15.14
CA PHE A 158 6.43 1.00 -14.67
C PHE A 158 7.54 1.13 -15.72
N THR A 159 7.17 1.56 -16.93
CA THR A 159 8.12 2.24 -17.82
C THR A 159 8.40 3.61 -17.22
N SER A 160 9.33 3.63 -16.25
CA SER A 160 10.04 4.84 -15.87
C SER A 160 10.77 5.32 -17.12
N ALA A 161 10.29 6.41 -17.70
CA ALA A 161 10.99 7.13 -18.74
C ALA A 161 12.26 7.73 -18.14
N ALA A 162 13.33 6.94 -18.12
CA ALA A 162 14.67 7.45 -17.94
C ALA A 162 14.92 8.46 -19.06
N ALA A 163 14.97 9.74 -18.69
CA ALA A 163 15.42 10.80 -19.59
C ALA A 163 16.83 10.44 -20.10
N PRO A 164 17.10 10.56 -21.41
CA PRO A 164 18.44 10.29 -21.93
C PRO A 164 19.45 11.29 -21.32
N PRO A 165 20.68 10.85 -21.01
CA PRO A 165 21.73 11.74 -20.56
C PRO A 165 22.01 12.78 -21.66
N GLY A 166 21.92 14.06 -21.29
CA GLY A 166 22.21 15.17 -22.21
C GLY A 166 23.64 15.08 -22.75
N PRO A 167 23.89 15.59 -23.98
CA PRO A 167 25.19 15.52 -24.62
C PRO A 167 26.26 16.26 -23.80
N GLY A 168 27.41 15.61 -23.66
CA GLY A 168 28.53 16.02 -22.81
C GLY A 168 29.03 17.43 -23.09
N ARG A 169 29.37 18.13 -22.00
CA ARG A 169 30.12 19.38 -22.05
C ARG A 169 31.52 19.09 -22.59
N GLU A 170 31.69 19.46 -23.85
CA GLU A 170 32.94 19.54 -24.59
C GLU A 170 33.98 20.39 -23.81
N MET A 171 35.06 19.76 -23.39
CA MET A 171 36.20 20.41 -22.72
C MET A 171 36.95 21.29 -23.73
N ALA A 172 36.89 22.60 -23.53
CA ALA A 172 37.70 23.56 -24.27
C ALA A 172 39.21 23.29 -24.07
N PRO A 173 40.04 23.31 -25.14
CA PRO A 173 41.47 23.06 -25.03
C PRO A 173 42.21 24.26 -24.39
N LYS A 174 43.07 23.93 -23.43
CA LYS A 174 43.93 24.84 -22.67
C LYS A 174 44.99 25.50 -23.58
N PRO A 175 45.23 26.83 -23.51
CA PRO A 175 46.22 27.49 -24.36
C PRO A 175 47.66 27.14 -23.92
N ARG A 176 48.48 26.70 -24.88
CA ARG A 176 49.92 26.45 -24.68
C ARG A 176 50.69 27.77 -24.66
N ARG A 177 51.34 28.07 -23.53
CA ARG A 177 52.34 29.14 -23.37
C ARG A 177 53.53 28.88 -24.31
N ARG A 178 53.82 29.80 -25.22
CA ARG A 178 55.10 29.87 -25.93
C ARG A 178 56.15 30.48 -24.99
N VAL A 179 57.23 29.74 -24.76
CA VAL A 179 58.47 30.26 -24.18
C VAL A 179 59.24 30.94 -25.33
N ARG A 180 59.71 32.16 -25.09
CA ARG A 180 60.65 32.87 -25.97
C ARG A 180 62.07 32.55 -25.54
#